data_AF-A0A958D603-F1
#
_entry.id   AF-A0A958D603-F1
#
_cell.length_a   1.000
_cell.length_b   1.000
_cell.length_c   1.000
_cell.angle_alpha   90.00
_cell.angle_beta   90.00
_cell.angle_gamma   90.00
#
_symmetry.space_group_name_H-M   'P 1'
#
loop_
_entity.id
_entity.type
_entity.pdbx_description
1 polymer ?
#
loop_
_entity_poly.entity_id
_entity_poly.type
_entity_poly.pdbx_seq_one_letter_code
_entity_poly.pdbx_strand_id
1 'polypeptide(L)' 'MSDHDLLLAPPSAYCYDPFNLRHHMPGHPENRERLRSTWELLGRSGALDAMLDVPCTPASDERLLRVHSRKHLDT' A
#
# COMPACT_ATOMS: atom_id res chain seq x y z
N MET A 1 25.86 2.57 17.09
CA MET A 1 25.39 3.16 15.83
C MET A 1 25.48 4.66 16.01
N SER A 2 26.24 5.35 15.18
CA SER A 2 26.40 6.81 15.31
C SER A 2 25.26 7.51 14.57
N ASP A 3 24.91 8.74 14.96
CA ASP A 3 23.91 9.56 14.27
C ASP A 3 24.21 9.75 12.77
N HIS A 4 25.46 9.53 12.36
CA HIS A 4 25.90 9.59 10.98
C HIS A 4 25.41 8.40 10.11
N ASP A 5 25.10 7.25 10.73
CA ASP A 5 24.61 6.04 10.04
C ASP A 5 23.12 6.15 9.67
N LEU A 6 22.34 6.97 10.39
CA LEU A 6 20.91 7.19 10.13
C LEU A 6 20.66 8.08 8.88
N LEU A 7 21.64 8.90 8.50
CA LEU A 7 21.57 9.77 7.30
C LEU A 7 21.87 9.03 5.98
N LEU A 8 22.29 7.76 6.02
CA LEU A 8 22.67 6.96 4.85
C LEU A 8 21.63 5.87 4.50
N ALA A 9 20.63 5.62 5.34
CA ALA A 9 19.56 4.70 5.01
C ALA A 9 18.66 5.33 3.94
N PRO A 10 18.33 4.62 2.84
CA PRO A 10 17.36 5.13 1.88
C PRO A 10 16.04 5.40 2.61
N PRO A 11 15.34 6.50 2.27
CA PRO A 11 14.10 6.85 2.94
C PRO A 11 13.11 5.70 2.80
N SER A 12 12.43 5.36 3.90
CA SER A 12 11.29 4.44 3.82
C SER A 12 10.18 5.12 3.02
N ALA A 13 9.45 4.35 2.23
CA ALA A 13 8.39 4.85 1.36
C ALA A 13 7.10 4.06 1.58
N TYR A 14 5.96 4.70 1.32
CA TYR A 14 4.66 4.05 1.29
C TYR A 14 3.98 4.25 -0.08
N CYS A 15 3.08 3.33 -0.42
CA CYS A 15 2.13 3.49 -1.53
C CYS A 15 0.74 3.24 -0.96
N TYR A 16 -0.15 4.21 -1.10
CA TYR A 16 -1.54 4.09 -0.68
C TYR A 16 -2.45 4.80 -1.66
N ASP A 17 -3.58 4.19 -1.95
CA ASP A 17 -4.63 4.77 -2.77
C ASP A 17 -5.99 4.54 -2.06
N PRO A 18 -6.75 5.62 -1.74
CA PRO A 18 -8.10 5.51 -1.20
C PRO A 18 -9.06 4.67 -2.07
N PHE A 19 -8.77 4.48 -3.36
CA PHE A 19 -9.49 3.57 -4.26
C PHE A 19 -9.66 2.18 -3.63
N ASN A 20 -8.66 1.69 -2.89
CA ASN A 20 -8.69 0.37 -2.28
C ASN A 20 -9.78 0.22 -1.19
N LEU A 21 -10.29 1.33 -0.62
CA LEU A 21 -11.40 1.30 0.34
C LEU A 21 -12.73 0.84 -0.29
N ARG A 22 -12.81 0.80 -1.64
CA ARG A 22 -13.97 0.27 -2.37
C ARG A 22 -14.09 -1.25 -2.23
N HIS A 23 -13.00 -1.95 -1.93
CA HIS A 23 -13.03 -3.38 -1.64
C HIS A 23 -13.61 -3.61 -0.23
N HIS A 24 -14.93 -3.74 -0.17
CA HIS A 24 -15.66 -3.87 1.08
C HIS A 24 -16.90 -4.74 0.93
N MET A 25 -17.03 -5.70 1.85
CA MET A 25 -18.22 -6.52 2.02
C MET A 25 -18.66 -6.45 3.48
N PRO A 26 -19.91 -6.03 3.78
CA PRO A 26 -20.41 -5.96 5.15
C PRO A 26 -20.29 -7.30 5.88
N GLY A 27 -19.78 -7.27 7.11
CA GLY A 27 -19.60 -8.46 7.95
C GLY A 27 -18.39 -9.35 7.61
N HIS A 28 -17.68 -9.07 6.50
CA HIS A 28 -16.49 -9.84 6.14
C HIS A 28 -15.23 -9.32 6.88
N PRO A 29 -14.32 -10.19 7.36
CA PRO A 29 -13.10 -9.74 8.06
C PRO A 29 -12.11 -9.01 7.15
N GLU A 30 -12.04 -9.38 5.87
CA GLU A 30 -11.33 -8.62 4.84
C GLU A 30 -12.27 -7.52 4.34
N ASN A 31 -12.08 -6.29 4.83
CA ASN A 31 -12.91 -5.14 4.48
C ASN A 31 -12.14 -3.81 4.66
N ARG A 32 -12.70 -2.70 4.15
CA ARG A 32 -12.13 -1.33 4.20
C ARG A 32 -11.55 -0.88 5.55
N GLU A 33 -12.08 -1.36 6.67
CA GLU A 33 -11.65 -0.97 8.02
C GLU A 33 -10.22 -1.37 8.30
N ARG A 34 -9.74 -2.45 7.69
CA ARG A 34 -8.33 -2.87 7.75
C ARG A 34 -7.41 -1.74 7.27
N LEU A 35 -7.72 -1.13 6.13
CA LEU A 35 -6.93 -0.04 5.57
C LEU A 35 -7.16 1.27 6.32
N ARG A 36 -8.41 1.61 6.63
CA ARG A 36 -8.75 2.87 7.33
C ARG A 36 -8.05 2.98 8.67
N SER A 37 -8.16 1.94 9.51
CA SER A 37 -7.56 1.93 10.84
C SER A 37 -6.03 1.98 10.81
N THR A 38 -5.38 1.27 9.88
CA THR A 38 -3.93 1.37 9.68
C THR A 38 -3.52 2.77 9.25
N TRP A 39 -4.22 3.38 8.28
CA TRP A 39 -3.91 4.72 7.79
C TRP A 39 -4.04 5.78 8.89
N GLU A 40 -5.13 5.73 9.66
CA GLU A 40 -5.34 6.62 10.81
C GLU A 40 -4.27 6.45 11.89
N LEU A 41 -3.86 5.21 12.18
CA LEU A 41 -2.79 4.94 13.15
C LEU A 41 -1.44 5.51 12.69
N LEU A 42 -1.06 5.26 11.43
CA LEU A 42 0.21 5.74 10.87
C LEU A 42 0.27 7.27 10.80
N GLY A 43 -0.85 7.93 10.48
CA GLY A 43 -0.96 9.38 10.52
C GLY A 43 -0.84 9.92 11.95
N ARG A 44 -1.56 9.33 12.90
CA ARG A 44 -1.50 9.75 14.32
C ARG A 44 -0.14 9.55 14.97
N SER A 45 0.66 8.59 14.49
CA SER A 45 2.02 8.36 15.00
C SER A 45 3.08 9.26 14.36
N GLY A 46 2.73 10.07 13.35
CA GLY A 46 3.69 10.85 12.56
C GLY A 46 4.58 10.00 11.65
N ALA A 47 4.24 8.73 11.43
CA ALA A 47 5.06 7.83 10.61
C ALA A 47 5.00 8.20 9.13
N LEU A 48 3.83 8.65 8.65
CA LEU A 48 3.65 9.06 7.26
C LEU A 48 4.53 10.26 6.90
N ASP A 49 4.71 11.22 7.82
CA ASP A 49 5.53 12.42 7.61
C ASP A 49 7.03 12.10 7.47
N ALA A 50 7.47 10.96 7.98
CA ALA A 50 8.84 10.49 7.91
C ALA A 50 9.14 9.64 6.66
N MET A 51 8.14 9.38 5.81
CA MET A 51 8.25 8.49 4.66
C MET A 51 7.97 9.21 3.34
N LEU A 52 8.54 8.68 2.26
CA LEU A 52 8.25 9.14 0.90
C LEU A 52 6.90 8.59 0.42
N ASP A 53 6.01 9.47 -0.02
CA ASP A 53 4.78 9.10 -0.73
C ASP A 53 5.09 8.68 -2.17
N VAL A 54 4.77 7.44 -2.51
CA VAL A 54 4.92 6.90 -3.87
C VAL A 54 3.54 6.62 -4.45
N PRO A 55 3.17 7.21 -5.61
CA PRO A 55 1.86 7.03 -6.19
C PRO A 55 1.67 5.58 -6.66
N CYS A 56 0.49 5.03 -6.39
CA CYS A 56 0.14 3.71 -6.86
C CYS A 56 -0.18 3.73 -8.36
N THR A 57 0.31 2.72 -9.08
CA THR A 57 0.03 2.54 -10.51
C THR A 57 -0.67 1.19 -10.70
N PRO A 58 -1.79 1.12 -11.44
CA PRO A 58 -2.40 -0.15 -11.80
C PRO A 58 -1.38 -1.11 -12.44
N ALA A 59 -1.43 -2.38 -12.06
CA ALA A 59 -0.65 -3.41 -12.73
C ALA A 59 -1.15 -3.56 -14.17
N SER A 60 -0.23 -3.62 -15.13
CA SER A 60 -0.58 -3.89 -16.52
C SER A 60 -0.87 -5.37 -16.73
N ASP A 61 -1.70 -5.71 -17.72
CA ASP A 61 -1.93 -7.09 -18.17
C ASP A 61 -0.61 -7.83 -18.39
N GLU A 62 0.37 -7.20 -19.05
CA GLU A 62 1.69 -7.79 -19.27
C GLU A 62 2.35 -8.24 -17.96
N ARG A 63 2.25 -7.44 -16.89
CA ARG A 63 2.81 -7.77 -15.58
C ARG A 63 2.02 -8.89 -14.89
N LEU A 64 0.69 -8.83 -14.96
CA LEU A 64 -0.19 -9.84 -14.37
C LEU A 64 0.00 -11.21 -15.04
N LEU A 65 0.17 -11.25 -16.35
CA LEU A 65 0.32 -12.48 -17.15
C LEU A 65 1.65 -13.21 -16.95
N ARG A 66 2.61 -12.61 -16.23
CA ARG A 66 3.85 -13.30 -15.83
C ARG A 66 3.58 -14.43 -14.81
N VAL A 67 2.45 -14.34 -14.09
CA VAL A 67 2.08 -15.29 -13.03
C VAL A 67 0.68 -15.86 -13.25
N HIS A 68 -0.26 -15.05 -13.76
CA HIS A 68 -1.65 -15.44 -13.98
C HIS A 68 -1.91 -15.85 -15.43
N SER A 69 -2.78 -16.83 -15.64
CA SER A 69 -3.26 -17.16 -16.99
C SER A 69 -4.20 -16.06 -17.52
N ARG A 70 -4.27 -15.90 -18.85
CA ARG A 70 -5.22 -14.98 -19.50
C ARG A 70 -6.66 -15.24 -19.06
N LYS A 71 -7.07 -16.52 -19.00
CA LYS A 71 -8.40 -16.92 -18.54
C LYS A 71 -8.77 -16.36 -17.15
N HIS A 72 -7.81 -16.27 -16.23
CA HIS A 72 -8.06 -15.74 -14.88
C HIS A 72 -8.32 -14.23 -14.87
N LEU A 73 -7.71 -13.47 -15.79
CA LEU A 73 -7.90 -12.01 -15.87
C LEU A 73 -9.21 -11.62 -16.53
N ASP A 74 -9.75 -12.48 -17.40
CA ASP A 74 -10.98 -12.22 -18.14
C ASP A 74 -12.25 -12.59 -17.36
N THR A 75 -12.13 -12.98 -16.07
CA THR A 75 -13.24 -13.41 -15.20
C THR A 75 -13.70 -12.26 -14.31
#